data_AF-A0A525CLY1-F1
#
_entry.id   AF-A0A525CLY1-F1
#
_cell.length_a   1.000
_cell.length_b   1.000
_cell.length_c   1.000
_cell.angle_alpha   90.00
_cell.angle_beta   90.00
_cell.angle_gamma   90.00
#
_symmetry.space_group_name_H-M   'P 1'
#
loop_
_entity.id
_entity.type
_entity.pdbx_description
1 polymer ?
#
loop_
_entity_poly.entity_id
_entity_poly.type
_entity_poly.pdbx_seq_one_letter_code
_entity_poly.pdbx_strand_id
1 'polypeptide(L)'
;MQPGTKKVLSIVIVITATIFIGSYFYYDSVNKAEDPRILPAKELFLTYDKELESDEYVKALTILDQVLAIYQKTPGYENSYEIGVLLNNKATVYLVELETEILTDQDNVDHESMRDSLLTAANYTTQAIGIYEAWLKEMGTLSEQQIRQKIAPHFKQDDPAFGTSNPKRFLEKRVEAIIDAQLETSRRISVSLTNLGMINRYLGNLDEAKLNYEKAIELWDRNYTAQDNLAVLLNQPVKKRSMISRLFPPERIDGEGEEETKDETN
;
A
#
# COMPACT_ATOMS: atom_id res chain seq x y z
N MET A 1 27.12 42.33 -4.99
CA MET A 1 26.24 41.62 -4.05
C MET A 1 26.23 42.39 -2.73
N GLN A 2 25.07 42.90 -2.30
CA GLN A 2 24.98 43.73 -1.09
C GLN A 2 25.36 42.93 0.17
N PRO A 3 25.92 43.56 1.22
CA PRO A 3 26.31 42.88 2.45
C PRO A 3 25.17 42.12 3.13
N GLY A 4 23.93 42.66 3.05
CA GLY A 4 22.72 41.99 3.56
C GLY A 4 22.41 40.69 2.81
N THR A 5 22.54 40.69 1.48
CA THR A 5 22.32 39.49 0.65
C THR A 5 23.32 38.38 0.97
N LYS A 6 24.60 38.73 1.25
CA LYS A 6 25.61 37.74 1.65
C LYS A 6 25.29 37.10 3.00
N LYS A 7 24.85 37.88 3.99
CA LYS A 7 24.46 37.35 5.31
C LYS A 7 23.25 36.42 5.21
N VAL A 8 22.21 36.82 4.49
CA VAL A 8 21.02 35.98 4.30
C VAL A 8 21.37 34.69 3.56
N LEU A 9 22.18 34.77 2.49
CA LEU A 9 22.60 33.59 1.75
C LEU A 9 23.43 32.63 2.62
N SER A 10 24.34 33.14 3.44
CA SER A 10 25.11 32.32 4.38
C SER A 10 24.21 31.64 5.41
N ILE A 11 23.20 32.34 5.96
CA ILE A 11 22.24 31.75 6.91
C ILE A 11 21.43 30.63 6.24
N VAL A 12 20.90 30.89 5.04
CA VAL A 12 20.14 29.88 4.29
C VAL A 12 21.00 28.66 3.97
N ILE A 13 22.24 28.84 3.52
CA ILE A 13 23.17 27.73 3.25
C ILE A 13 23.42 26.90 4.52
N VAL A 14 23.63 27.56 5.66
CA VAL A 14 23.86 26.86 6.94
C VAL A 14 22.62 26.07 7.35
N ILE A 15 21.44 26.69 7.35
CA ILE A 15 20.17 26.01 7.70
C ILE A 15 19.94 24.81 6.78
N THR A 16 20.06 25.01 5.48
CA THR A 16 19.89 23.95 4.48
C THR A 16 20.90 22.83 4.69
N ALA A 17 22.18 23.14 4.90
CA ALA A 17 23.20 22.13 5.18
C ALA A 17 22.91 21.36 6.48
N THR A 18 22.47 22.04 7.54
CA THR A 18 22.08 21.39 8.81
C THR A 18 20.88 20.47 8.61
N ILE A 19 19.87 20.89 7.85
CA ILE A 19 18.72 20.05 7.50
C ILE A 19 19.20 18.80 6.74
N PHE A 20 20.01 18.97 5.68
CA PHE A 20 20.51 17.82 4.91
C PHE A 20 21.34 16.85 5.74
N ILE A 21 22.24 17.35 6.58
CA ILE A 21 23.06 16.51 7.48
C ILE A 21 22.16 15.79 8.49
N GLY A 22 21.21 16.50 9.08
CA GLY A 22 20.23 15.92 10.01
C GLY A 22 19.40 14.83 9.36
N SER A 23 18.85 15.10 8.18
CA SER A 23 18.10 14.13 7.38
C SER A 23 18.96 12.92 7.00
N TYR A 24 20.22 13.12 6.60
CA TYR A 24 21.13 12.02 6.27
C TYR A 24 21.30 11.05 7.44
N PHE A 25 21.61 11.56 8.63
CA PHE A 25 21.76 10.71 9.83
C PHE A 25 20.44 10.08 10.26
N TYR A 26 19.34 10.81 10.14
CA TYR A 26 18.01 10.28 10.45
C TYR A 26 17.64 9.10 9.53
N TYR A 27 17.72 9.28 8.21
CA TYR A 27 17.39 8.22 7.25
C TYR A 27 18.38 7.05 7.31
N ASP A 28 19.66 7.30 7.52
CA ASP A 28 20.65 6.22 7.76
C ASP A 28 20.28 5.40 9.00
N SER A 29 19.88 6.05 10.09
CA SER A 29 19.45 5.38 11.32
C SER A 29 18.15 4.58 11.15
N VAL A 30 17.18 5.12 10.40
CA VAL A 30 15.91 4.45 10.07
C VAL A 30 16.16 3.23 9.19
N ASN A 31 16.97 3.38 8.14
CA ASN A 31 17.30 2.28 7.23
C ASN A 31 18.06 1.16 7.94
N LYS A 32 18.95 1.50 8.88
CA LYS A 32 19.66 0.52 9.71
C LYS A 32 18.78 -0.15 10.77
N ALA A 33 17.57 0.35 11.01
CA ALA A 33 16.60 -0.27 11.91
C ALA A 33 15.64 -1.24 11.20
N GLU A 34 15.85 -1.48 9.90
CA GLU A 34 15.10 -2.50 9.16
C GLU A 34 15.52 -3.92 9.54
N ASP A 35 14.54 -4.82 9.67
CA ASP A 35 14.79 -6.22 9.98
C ASP A 35 15.62 -6.87 8.84
N PRO A 36 16.84 -7.35 9.12
CA PRO A 36 17.72 -7.94 8.11
C PRO A 36 17.10 -9.11 7.34
N ARG A 37 16.16 -9.85 7.96
CA ARG A 37 15.54 -11.04 7.39
C ARG A 37 14.66 -10.73 6.18
N ILE A 38 14.11 -9.51 6.12
CA ILE A 38 13.23 -9.07 5.02
C ILE A 38 13.91 -8.12 4.03
N LEU A 39 15.20 -7.78 4.23
CA LEU A 39 15.93 -6.93 3.28
C LEU A 39 15.97 -7.52 1.86
N PRO A 40 16.20 -8.82 1.65
CA PRO A 40 16.17 -9.40 0.29
C PRO A 40 14.80 -9.23 -0.38
N ALA A 41 13.72 -9.30 0.40
CA ALA A 41 12.36 -9.05 -0.11
C ALA A 41 12.16 -7.60 -0.56
N LYS A 42 12.74 -6.63 0.15
CA LYS A 42 12.69 -5.21 -0.24
C LYS A 42 13.49 -4.92 -1.50
N GLU A 43 14.65 -5.53 -1.65
CA GLU A 43 15.48 -5.42 -2.86
C GLU A 43 14.78 -6.01 -4.08
N LEU A 44 14.14 -7.18 -3.92
CA LEU A 44 13.31 -7.80 -4.96
C LEU A 44 12.14 -6.90 -5.35
N PHE A 45 11.47 -6.26 -4.39
CA PHE A 45 10.36 -5.34 -4.66
C PHE A 45 10.75 -4.16 -5.56
N LEU A 46 11.94 -3.59 -5.39
CA LEU A 46 12.45 -2.52 -6.27
C LEU A 46 12.61 -2.99 -7.72
N THR A 47 12.89 -4.29 -7.92
CA THR A 47 13.00 -4.89 -9.25
C THR A 47 11.61 -5.16 -9.83
N TYR A 48 10.64 -5.58 -9.00
CA TYR A 48 9.26 -5.80 -9.42
C TYR A 48 8.65 -4.58 -10.13
N ASP A 49 8.79 -3.38 -9.54
CA ASP A 49 8.22 -2.16 -10.12
C ASP A 49 8.76 -1.89 -11.54
N LYS A 50 10.07 -2.11 -11.74
CA LYS A 50 10.73 -1.94 -13.03
C LYS A 50 10.26 -2.96 -14.08
N GLU A 51 10.11 -4.23 -13.68
CA GLU A 51 9.64 -5.27 -14.62
C GLU A 51 8.18 -5.03 -15.01
N LEU A 52 7.32 -4.56 -14.08
CA LEU A 52 5.95 -4.21 -14.39
C LEU A 52 5.86 -3.03 -15.37
N GLU A 53 6.72 -2.00 -15.21
CA GLU A 53 6.82 -0.87 -16.15
C GLU A 53 7.36 -1.27 -17.54
N SER A 54 8.04 -2.41 -17.63
CA SER A 54 8.61 -2.92 -18.87
C SER A 54 7.73 -3.98 -19.56
N ASP A 55 6.48 -4.13 -19.12
CA ASP A 55 5.50 -5.15 -19.57
C ASP A 55 6.01 -6.60 -19.40
N GLU A 56 6.93 -6.84 -18.45
CA GLU A 56 7.52 -8.14 -18.17
C GLU A 56 6.72 -8.88 -17.07
N TYR A 57 5.43 -9.13 -17.32
CA TYR A 57 4.45 -9.59 -16.33
C TYR A 57 4.83 -10.91 -15.65
N VAL A 58 5.34 -11.90 -16.41
CA VAL A 58 5.78 -13.19 -15.86
C VAL A 58 6.94 -13.02 -14.88
N LYS A 59 7.89 -12.12 -15.18
CA LYS A 59 9.00 -11.81 -14.26
C LYS A 59 8.49 -11.09 -13.02
N ALA A 60 7.58 -10.13 -13.18
CA ALA A 60 6.95 -9.44 -12.07
C ALA A 60 6.24 -10.42 -11.11
N LEU A 61 5.45 -11.36 -11.63
CA LEU A 61 4.81 -12.43 -10.85
C LEU A 61 5.83 -13.33 -10.14
N THR A 62 6.90 -13.71 -10.84
CA THR A 62 7.98 -14.54 -10.27
C THR A 62 8.68 -13.84 -9.10
N ILE A 63 8.90 -12.52 -9.21
CA ILE A 63 9.47 -11.72 -8.12
C ILE A 63 8.51 -11.69 -6.93
N LEU A 64 7.21 -11.46 -7.14
CA LEU A 64 6.22 -11.46 -6.07
C LEU A 64 6.14 -12.81 -5.34
N ASP A 65 6.31 -13.93 -6.06
CA ASP A 65 6.37 -15.26 -5.44
C ASP A 65 7.61 -15.45 -4.56
N GLN A 66 8.77 -14.95 -4.99
CA GLN A 66 9.98 -14.97 -4.16
C GLN A 66 9.83 -14.12 -2.91
N VAL A 67 9.27 -12.92 -3.04
CA VAL A 67 9.01 -12.03 -1.91
C VAL A 67 8.02 -12.67 -0.93
N LEU A 68 6.93 -13.24 -1.44
CA LEU A 68 5.95 -13.95 -0.62
C LEU A 68 6.59 -15.11 0.17
N ALA A 69 7.45 -15.89 -0.47
CA ALA A 69 8.16 -16.98 0.19
C ALA A 69 9.09 -16.50 1.32
N ILE A 70 9.68 -15.31 1.19
CA ILE A 70 10.50 -14.70 2.26
C ILE A 70 9.61 -14.32 3.45
N TYR A 71 8.52 -13.59 3.23
CA TYR A 71 7.62 -13.18 4.31
C TYR A 71 7.00 -14.39 5.03
N GLN A 72 6.54 -15.40 4.29
CA GLN A 72 5.94 -16.61 4.87
C GLN A 72 6.91 -17.43 5.73
N LYS A 73 8.21 -17.38 5.44
CA LYS A 73 9.24 -18.13 6.18
C LYS A 73 9.86 -17.32 7.32
N THR A 74 9.57 -16.03 7.43
CA THR A 74 10.20 -15.15 8.41
C THR A 74 9.33 -15.04 9.66
N PRO A 75 9.82 -15.46 10.85
CA PRO A 75 9.06 -15.35 12.09
C PRO A 75 8.69 -13.90 12.43
N GLY A 76 7.42 -13.67 12.78
CA GLY A 76 6.84 -12.34 12.99
C GLY A 76 6.25 -11.70 11.72
N TYR A 77 6.30 -12.40 10.58
CA TYR A 77 5.83 -11.92 9.28
C TYR A 77 4.91 -12.93 8.55
N GLU A 78 4.86 -14.18 9.00
CA GLU A 78 4.17 -15.30 8.35
C GLU A 78 2.64 -15.12 8.23
N ASN A 79 2.04 -14.28 9.07
CA ASN A 79 0.61 -13.96 9.07
C ASN A 79 0.38 -12.43 8.96
N SER A 80 1.30 -11.73 8.32
CA SER A 80 1.31 -10.27 8.30
C SER A 80 0.47 -9.67 7.17
N TYR A 81 0.12 -8.38 7.31
CA TYR A 81 -0.61 -7.64 6.28
C TYR A 81 0.16 -7.58 4.95
N GLU A 82 1.49 -7.67 4.95
CA GLU A 82 2.32 -7.69 3.74
C GLU A 82 1.96 -8.83 2.78
N ILE A 83 1.49 -9.97 3.30
CA ILE A 83 1.01 -11.08 2.47
C ILE A 83 -0.20 -10.63 1.65
N GLY A 84 -1.15 -9.92 2.26
CA GLY A 84 -2.29 -9.34 1.55
C GLY A 84 -1.85 -8.34 0.48
N VAL A 85 -0.80 -7.55 0.75
CA VAL A 85 -0.24 -6.60 -0.23
C VAL A 85 0.31 -7.33 -1.44
N LEU A 86 1.09 -8.39 -1.21
CA LEU A 86 1.68 -9.19 -2.27
C LEU A 86 0.63 -9.88 -3.14
N LEU A 87 -0.39 -10.49 -2.53
CA LEU A 87 -1.48 -11.13 -3.27
C LEU A 87 -2.28 -10.11 -4.08
N ASN A 88 -2.59 -8.95 -3.51
CA ASN A 88 -3.27 -7.89 -4.27
C ASN A 88 -2.42 -7.36 -5.42
N ASN A 89 -1.09 -7.24 -5.23
CA ASN A 89 -0.18 -6.85 -6.31
C ASN A 89 -0.14 -7.91 -7.42
N LYS A 90 -0.17 -9.21 -7.09
CA LYS A 90 -0.30 -10.27 -8.10
C LYS A 90 -1.59 -10.09 -8.91
N ALA A 91 -2.72 -9.82 -8.26
CA ALA A 91 -3.97 -9.52 -8.97
C ALA A 91 -3.84 -8.30 -9.88
N THR A 92 -3.18 -7.23 -9.42
CA THR A 92 -2.91 -6.04 -10.24
C THR A 92 -2.08 -6.37 -11.48
N VAL A 93 -1.07 -7.26 -11.40
CA VAL A 93 -0.30 -7.65 -12.59
C VAL A 93 -1.20 -8.26 -13.66
N TYR A 94 -2.08 -9.19 -13.30
CA TYR A 94 -3.04 -9.77 -14.26
C TYR A 94 -4.01 -8.73 -14.84
N LEU A 95 -4.44 -7.75 -14.03
CA LEU A 95 -5.32 -6.68 -14.51
C LEU A 95 -4.62 -5.74 -15.48
N VAL A 96 -3.37 -5.37 -15.20
CA VAL A 96 -2.56 -4.51 -16.08
C VAL A 96 -2.24 -5.24 -17.38
N GLU A 97 -1.82 -6.50 -17.31
CA GLU A 97 -1.58 -7.34 -18.50
C GLU A 97 -2.83 -7.41 -19.39
N LEU A 98 -3.99 -7.68 -18.79
CA LEU A 98 -5.27 -7.70 -19.50
C LEU A 98 -5.63 -6.36 -20.13
N GLU A 99 -5.50 -5.26 -19.39
CA GLU A 99 -5.79 -3.92 -19.90
C GLU A 99 -4.86 -3.57 -21.08
N THR A 100 -3.58 -3.94 -21.01
CA THR A 100 -2.62 -3.76 -22.09
C THR A 100 -3.01 -4.57 -23.33
N GLU A 101 -3.42 -5.84 -23.17
CA GLU A 101 -3.89 -6.68 -24.28
C GLU A 101 -5.14 -6.07 -24.94
N ILE A 102 -6.15 -5.68 -24.15
CA ILE A 102 -7.39 -5.06 -24.66
C ILE A 102 -7.10 -3.77 -25.44
N LEU A 103 -6.14 -2.97 -24.98
CA LEU A 103 -5.78 -1.71 -25.63
C LEU A 103 -4.95 -1.89 -26.91
N THR A 104 -4.19 -2.98 -27.02
CA THR A 104 -3.22 -3.19 -28.11
C THR A 104 -3.74 -4.11 -29.22
N ASP A 105 -4.58 -5.11 -28.90
CA ASP A 105 -5.07 -6.12 -29.85
C ASP A 105 -6.60 -6.27 -29.80
N GLN A 106 -7.31 -5.16 -30.04
CA GLN A 106 -8.77 -5.05 -29.94
C GLN A 106 -9.55 -6.10 -30.77
N ASP A 107 -8.96 -6.61 -31.85
CA ASP A 107 -9.64 -7.48 -32.82
C ASP A 107 -9.45 -8.99 -32.54
N ASN A 108 -8.49 -9.39 -31.68
CA ASN A 108 -8.15 -10.80 -31.43
C ASN A 108 -8.08 -11.20 -29.94
N VAL A 109 -8.72 -10.45 -29.04
CA VAL A 109 -8.73 -10.80 -27.61
C VAL A 109 -9.32 -12.19 -27.41
N ASP A 110 -8.50 -13.11 -26.93
CA ASP A 110 -8.95 -14.45 -26.53
C ASP A 110 -9.79 -14.34 -25.25
N HIS A 111 -11.12 -14.46 -25.42
CA HIS A 111 -12.06 -14.36 -24.33
C HIS A 111 -11.92 -15.45 -23.26
N GLU A 112 -11.42 -16.64 -23.62
CA GLU A 112 -11.19 -17.72 -22.65
C GLU A 112 -9.97 -17.39 -21.78
N SER A 113 -8.83 -17.05 -22.40
CA SER A 113 -7.63 -16.59 -21.69
C SER A 113 -7.90 -15.38 -20.79
N MET A 114 -8.63 -14.37 -21.31
CA MET A 114 -9.05 -13.21 -20.52
C MET A 114 -9.86 -13.62 -19.29
N ARG A 115 -10.82 -14.54 -19.45
CA ARG A 115 -11.65 -15.01 -18.34
C ARG A 115 -10.79 -15.70 -17.29
N ASP A 116 -9.84 -16.54 -17.68
CA ASP A 116 -8.95 -17.24 -16.75
C ASP A 116 -8.04 -16.28 -15.97
N SER A 117 -7.49 -15.25 -16.64
CA SER A 117 -6.73 -14.17 -16.00
C SER A 117 -7.60 -13.40 -14.99
N LEU A 118 -8.83 -13.06 -15.35
CA LEU A 118 -9.78 -12.38 -14.45
C LEU A 118 -10.13 -13.24 -13.23
N LEU A 119 -10.38 -14.54 -13.40
CA LEU A 119 -10.66 -15.46 -12.30
C LEU A 119 -9.45 -15.63 -11.38
N THR A 120 -8.25 -15.68 -11.96
CA THR A 120 -6.99 -15.72 -11.21
C THR A 120 -6.79 -14.45 -10.39
N ALA A 121 -7.01 -13.27 -10.99
CA ALA A 121 -6.98 -12.00 -10.30
C ALA A 121 -8.04 -11.91 -9.18
N ALA A 122 -9.26 -12.42 -9.42
CA ALA A 122 -10.33 -12.47 -8.41
C ALA A 122 -9.93 -13.31 -7.21
N ASN A 123 -9.32 -14.47 -7.44
CA ASN A 123 -8.85 -15.37 -6.40
C ASN A 123 -7.79 -14.68 -5.53
N TYR A 124 -6.77 -14.07 -6.14
CA TYR A 124 -5.74 -13.34 -5.41
C TYR A 124 -6.30 -12.15 -4.62
N THR A 125 -7.21 -11.39 -5.22
CA THR A 125 -7.86 -10.24 -4.57
C THR A 125 -8.69 -10.68 -3.36
N THR A 126 -9.46 -11.76 -3.51
CA THR A 126 -10.29 -12.31 -2.42
C THR A 126 -9.42 -12.84 -1.27
N GLN A 127 -8.32 -13.54 -1.59
CA GLN A 127 -7.36 -13.97 -0.59
C GLN A 127 -6.71 -12.79 0.13
N ALA A 128 -6.34 -11.73 -0.59
CA ALA A 128 -5.79 -10.52 0.00
C ALA A 128 -6.76 -9.88 1.01
N ILE A 129 -8.03 -9.73 0.64
CA ILE A 129 -9.08 -9.22 1.54
C ILE A 129 -9.18 -10.10 2.79
N GLY A 130 -9.24 -11.43 2.63
CA GLY A 130 -9.30 -12.35 3.77
C GLY A 130 -8.09 -12.24 4.71
N ILE A 131 -6.89 -12.06 4.17
CA ILE A 131 -5.67 -11.82 4.98
C ILE A 131 -5.79 -10.51 5.76
N TYR A 132 -6.21 -9.42 5.11
CA TYR A 132 -6.38 -8.12 5.77
C TYR A 132 -7.43 -8.15 6.88
N GLU A 133 -8.58 -8.78 6.64
CA GLU A 133 -9.65 -8.90 7.62
C GLU A 133 -9.23 -9.75 8.83
N ALA A 134 -8.57 -10.88 8.57
CA ALA A 134 -8.03 -11.73 9.63
C ALA A 134 -6.95 -10.99 10.44
N TRP A 135 -6.05 -10.27 9.76
CA TRP A 135 -5.00 -9.48 10.40
C TRP A 135 -5.57 -8.34 11.23
N LEU A 136 -6.57 -7.60 10.73
CA LEU A 136 -7.24 -6.53 11.50
C LEU A 136 -7.99 -7.09 12.71
N LYS A 137 -8.60 -8.26 12.61
CA LYS A 137 -9.23 -8.92 13.76
C LYS A 137 -8.21 -9.26 14.85
N GLU A 138 -7.00 -9.66 14.48
CA GLU A 138 -5.95 -10.03 15.43
C GLU A 138 -5.17 -8.83 15.97
N MET A 139 -4.85 -7.87 15.10
CA MET A 139 -3.90 -6.80 15.38
C MET A 139 -4.57 -5.43 15.49
N GLY A 140 -5.72 -5.20 14.85
CA GLY A 140 -6.31 -3.88 14.60
C GLY A 140 -6.64 -3.04 15.84
N THR A 141 -6.93 -3.67 16.98
CA THR A 141 -7.28 -2.98 18.23
C THR A 141 -6.19 -3.06 19.30
N LEU A 142 -5.04 -3.65 18.99
CA LEU A 142 -3.96 -3.78 19.96
C LEU A 142 -3.26 -2.44 20.14
N SER A 143 -3.01 -2.07 21.41
CA SER A 143 -2.11 -0.95 21.73
C SER A 143 -0.67 -1.27 21.36
N GLU A 144 0.16 -0.23 21.23
CA GLU A 144 1.61 -0.36 21.00
C GLU A 144 2.27 -1.36 21.96
N GLN A 145 1.94 -1.28 23.26
CA GLN A 145 2.50 -2.17 24.27
C GLN A 145 2.09 -3.64 24.04
N GLN A 146 0.82 -3.89 23.67
CA GLN A 146 0.33 -5.23 23.38
C GLN A 146 0.97 -5.79 22.11
N ILE A 147 1.12 -4.97 21.05
CA ILE A 147 1.82 -5.35 19.83
C ILE A 147 3.25 -5.75 20.17
N ARG A 148 3.98 -4.88 20.88
CA ARG A 148 5.36 -5.11 21.31
C ARG A 148 5.50 -6.42 22.07
N GLN A 149 4.64 -6.67 23.06
CA GLN A 149 4.65 -7.92 23.83
C GLN A 149 4.38 -9.14 22.96
N LYS A 150 3.42 -9.04 22.03
CA LYS A 150 3.03 -10.14 21.14
C LYS A 150 4.15 -10.54 20.18
N ILE A 151 4.86 -9.57 19.60
CA ILE A 151 5.87 -9.86 18.56
C ILE A 151 7.30 -9.98 19.10
N ALA A 152 7.59 -9.49 20.31
CA ALA A 152 8.93 -9.57 20.92
C ALA A 152 9.57 -10.97 20.89
N PRO A 153 8.83 -12.10 21.04
CA PRO A 153 9.41 -13.43 20.92
C PRO A 153 10.10 -13.73 19.57
N HIS A 154 9.80 -12.98 18.51
CA HIS A 154 10.42 -13.12 17.18
C HIS A 154 11.69 -12.29 16.99
N PHE A 155 12.06 -11.45 17.97
CA PHE A 155 13.19 -10.51 17.89
C PHE A 155 14.19 -10.76 19.02
N LYS A 156 14.79 -11.95 19.03
CA LYS A 156 15.75 -12.37 20.07
C LYS A 156 17.20 -12.16 19.63
N GLN A 157 18.09 -11.89 20.58
CA GLN A 157 19.51 -11.63 20.32
C GLN A 157 20.26 -12.82 19.70
N ASP A 158 19.76 -14.04 19.91
CA ASP A 158 20.34 -15.28 19.40
C ASP A 158 19.90 -15.61 17.96
N ASP A 159 19.02 -14.81 17.34
CA ASP A 159 18.69 -14.96 15.92
C ASP A 159 19.94 -14.64 15.07
N PRO A 160 20.46 -15.62 14.29
CA PRO A 160 21.67 -15.43 13.50
C PRO A 160 21.58 -14.28 12.50
N ALA A 161 20.37 -13.94 12.02
CA ALA A 161 20.17 -12.87 11.06
C ALA A 161 20.50 -11.48 11.62
N PHE A 162 20.48 -11.31 12.95
CA PHE A 162 20.77 -10.03 13.58
C PHE A 162 22.27 -9.80 13.83
N GLY A 163 23.07 -10.87 13.88
CA GLY A 163 24.52 -10.78 14.12
C GLY A 163 24.85 -9.99 15.39
N THR A 164 25.62 -8.91 15.25
CA THR A 164 25.99 -8.01 16.36
C THR A 164 25.03 -6.83 16.56
N SER A 165 23.98 -6.75 15.74
CA SER A 165 22.98 -5.68 15.82
C SER A 165 22.11 -5.84 17.07
N ASN A 166 21.47 -4.74 17.50
CA ASN A 166 20.53 -4.74 18.62
C ASN A 166 19.11 -5.06 18.13
N PRO A 167 18.54 -6.25 18.41
CA PRO A 167 17.23 -6.67 17.93
C PRO A 167 16.11 -5.77 18.42
N LYS A 168 16.32 -5.06 19.55
CA LYS A 168 15.34 -4.09 20.04
C LYS A 168 15.03 -3.04 18.99
N ARG A 169 16.01 -2.59 18.20
CA ARG A 169 15.78 -1.59 17.14
C ARG A 169 14.84 -2.12 16.05
N PHE A 170 15.04 -3.37 15.63
CA PHE A 170 14.18 -4.04 14.64
C PHE A 170 12.77 -4.27 15.19
N LEU A 171 12.67 -4.66 16.47
CA LEU A 171 11.40 -4.79 17.17
C LEU A 171 10.64 -3.46 17.18
N GLU A 172 11.24 -2.36 17.63
CA GLU A 172 10.58 -1.04 17.66
C GLU A 172 10.12 -0.64 16.25
N LYS A 173 10.98 -0.82 15.24
CA LYS A 173 10.63 -0.51 13.85
C LYS A 173 9.45 -1.34 13.35
N ARG A 174 9.37 -2.62 13.73
CA ARG A 174 8.25 -3.48 13.38
C ARG A 174 6.96 -3.09 14.10
N VAL A 175 7.05 -2.66 15.37
CA VAL A 175 5.90 -2.14 16.12
C VAL A 175 5.33 -0.90 15.43
N GLU A 176 6.18 0.06 15.04
CA GLU A 176 5.77 1.25 14.28
C GLU A 176 5.05 0.86 12.98
N ALA A 177 5.64 -0.06 12.20
CA ALA A 177 5.05 -0.51 10.94
C ALA A 177 3.68 -1.18 11.12
N ILE A 178 3.48 -1.93 12.21
CA ILE A 178 2.19 -2.54 12.53
C ILE A 178 1.16 -1.48 12.91
N ILE A 179 1.53 -0.47 13.70
CA ILE A 179 0.63 0.64 14.07
C ILE A 179 0.18 1.40 12.81
N ASP A 180 1.11 1.74 11.93
CA ASP A 180 0.79 2.36 10.64
C ASP A 180 -0.16 1.47 9.83
N ALA A 181 0.07 0.15 9.83
CA ALA A 181 -0.78 -0.80 9.13
C ALA A 181 -2.19 -0.94 9.73
N GLN A 182 -2.39 -0.73 11.04
CA GLN A 182 -3.74 -0.74 11.63
C GLN A 182 -4.62 0.32 10.97
N LEU A 183 -4.06 1.50 10.69
CA LEU A 183 -4.75 2.62 10.05
C LEU A 183 -4.89 2.40 8.53
N GLU A 184 -3.84 1.88 7.89
CA GLU A 184 -3.80 1.75 6.44
C GLU A 184 -4.58 0.53 5.91
N THR A 185 -4.86 -0.48 6.73
CA THR A 185 -5.43 -1.74 6.20
C THR A 185 -6.86 -1.58 5.69
N SER A 186 -7.70 -0.72 6.29
CA SER A 186 -9.03 -0.40 5.73
C SER A 186 -8.93 0.19 4.32
N ARG A 187 -7.94 1.07 4.10
CA ARG A 187 -7.63 1.61 2.77
C ARG A 187 -7.18 0.52 1.80
N ARG A 188 -6.35 -0.43 2.26
CA ARG A 188 -5.91 -1.57 1.44
C ARG A 188 -7.08 -2.46 1.02
N ILE A 189 -7.99 -2.78 1.95
CA ILE A 189 -9.21 -3.53 1.64
C ILE A 189 -10.06 -2.77 0.63
N SER A 190 -10.21 -1.45 0.79
CA SER A 190 -10.92 -0.61 -0.18
C SER A 190 -10.33 -0.70 -1.60
N VAL A 191 -9.00 -0.67 -1.73
CA VAL A 191 -8.33 -0.88 -3.02
C VAL A 191 -8.58 -2.28 -3.58
N SER A 192 -8.46 -3.33 -2.77
CA SER A 192 -8.75 -4.70 -3.20
C SER A 192 -10.22 -4.88 -3.64
N LEU A 193 -11.17 -4.31 -2.91
CA LEU A 193 -12.58 -4.31 -3.33
C LEU A 193 -12.79 -3.56 -4.65
N THR A 194 -12.03 -2.49 -4.89
CA THR A 194 -12.06 -1.78 -6.19
C THR A 194 -11.59 -2.70 -7.32
N ASN A 195 -10.49 -3.43 -7.12
CA ASN A 195 -10.00 -4.41 -8.07
C ASN A 195 -11.04 -5.51 -8.32
N LEU A 196 -11.65 -6.04 -7.26
CA LEU A 196 -12.71 -7.05 -7.37
C LEU A 196 -13.95 -6.52 -8.10
N GLY A 197 -14.28 -5.24 -7.92
CA GLY A 197 -15.33 -4.56 -8.65
C GLY A 197 -15.03 -4.46 -10.15
N MET A 198 -13.80 -4.08 -10.51
CA MET A 198 -13.34 -4.06 -11.92
C MET A 198 -13.41 -5.43 -12.56
N ILE A 199 -12.94 -6.46 -11.85
CA ILE A 199 -12.98 -7.85 -12.31
C ILE A 199 -14.42 -8.29 -12.57
N ASN A 200 -15.33 -8.06 -11.62
CA ASN A 200 -16.74 -8.40 -11.78
C ASN A 200 -17.39 -7.65 -12.94
N ARG A 201 -17.02 -6.38 -13.15
CA ARG A 201 -17.49 -5.61 -14.31
C ARG A 201 -17.05 -6.24 -15.64
N TYR A 202 -15.78 -6.64 -15.77
CA TYR A 202 -15.28 -7.33 -16.96
C TYR A 202 -15.94 -8.70 -17.17
N LEU A 203 -16.28 -9.41 -16.10
CA LEU A 203 -16.99 -10.69 -16.16
C LEU A 203 -18.51 -10.54 -16.41
N GLY A 204 -19.04 -9.32 -16.45
CA GLY A 204 -20.48 -9.05 -16.64
C GLY A 204 -21.33 -9.14 -15.37
N ASN A 205 -20.71 -9.35 -14.20
CA ASN A 205 -21.34 -9.42 -12.88
C ASN A 205 -21.55 -8.00 -12.32
N LEU A 206 -22.48 -7.25 -12.92
CA LEU A 206 -22.61 -5.80 -12.67
C LEU A 206 -23.11 -5.48 -11.25
N ASP A 207 -23.98 -6.32 -10.67
CA ASP A 207 -24.50 -6.12 -9.32
C ASP A 207 -23.40 -6.32 -8.26
N GLU A 208 -22.58 -7.36 -8.43
CA GLU A 208 -21.41 -7.60 -7.60
C GLU A 208 -20.36 -6.49 -7.77
N ALA A 209 -20.15 -6.02 -9.00
CA ALA A 209 -19.24 -4.90 -9.25
C ALA A 209 -19.67 -3.64 -8.47
N LYS A 210 -20.96 -3.30 -8.55
CA LYS A 210 -21.55 -2.19 -7.82
C LYS A 210 -21.36 -2.34 -6.31
N LEU A 211 -21.73 -3.49 -5.74
CA LEU A 211 -21.59 -3.75 -4.31
C LEU A 211 -20.14 -3.61 -3.83
N ASN A 212 -19.18 -4.10 -4.62
CA ASN A 212 -17.77 -3.99 -4.29
C ASN A 212 -17.29 -2.52 -4.29
N TYR A 213 -17.70 -1.71 -5.26
CA TYR A 213 -17.36 -0.29 -5.27
C TYR A 213 -18.00 0.47 -4.11
N GLU A 214 -19.27 0.18 -3.78
CA GLU A 214 -19.96 0.80 -2.64
C GLU A 214 -19.25 0.49 -1.32
N LYS A 215 -18.89 -0.78 -1.08
CA LYS A 215 -18.10 -1.18 0.11
C LYS A 215 -16.70 -0.56 0.12
N ALA A 216 -16.05 -0.43 -1.02
CA ALA A 216 -14.75 0.23 -1.10
C ALA A 216 -14.86 1.69 -0.65
N ILE A 217 -15.89 2.41 -1.09
CA ILE A 217 -16.15 3.82 -0.72
C ILE A 217 -16.54 3.92 0.76
N GLU A 218 -17.29 2.95 1.31
CA GLU A 218 -17.62 2.92 2.73
C GLU A 218 -16.36 2.78 3.61
N LEU A 219 -15.42 1.91 3.23
CA LEU A 219 -14.17 1.72 3.98
C LEU A 219 -13.19 2.88 3.82
N TRP A 220 -13.20 3.53 2.67
CA TRP A 220 -12.37 4.69 2.39
C TRP A 220 -13.07 5.60 1.39
N ASP A 221 -13.70 6.64 1.92
CA ASP A 221 -14.50 7.60 1.15
C ASP A 221 -13.68 8.33 0.08
N ARG A 222 -12.36 8.44 0.25
CA ARG A 222 -11.43 9.01 -0.74
C ARG A 222 -10.89 7.99 -1.74
N ASN A 223 -11.47 6.78 -1.83
CA ASN A 223 -11.19 5.88 -2.93
C ASN A 223 -11.83 6.37 -4.23
N TYR A 224 -11.15 7.32 -4.85
CA TYR A 224 -11.56 7.98 -6.07
C TYR A 224 -11.68 7.02 -7.26
N THR A 225 -10.85 5.98 -7.32
CA THR A 225 -10.94 4.95 -8.36
C THR A 225 -12.25 4.17 -8.25
N ALA A 226 -12.66 3.77 -7.04
CA ALA A 226 -13.97 3.14 -6.84
C ALA A 226 -15.13 4.09 -7.16
N GLN A 227 -15.06 5.37 -6.75
CA GLN A 227 -16.08 6.36 -7.10
C GLN A 227 -16.23 6.52 -8.62
N ASP A 228 -15.11 6.66 -9.33
CA ASP A 228 -15.11 6.88 -10.77
C ASP A 228 -15.61 5.64 -11.50
N ASN A 229 -15.19 4.45 -11.08
CA ASN A 229 -15.67 3.20 -11.64
C ASN A 229 -17.17 2.95 -11.37
N LEU A 230 -17.67 3.30 -10.19
CA LEU A 230 -19.09 3.24 -9.86
C LEU A 230 -19.89 4.23 -10.72
N ALA A 231 -19.39 5.45 -10.89
CA ALA A 231 -20.04 6.45 -11.75
C ALA A 231 -20.15 5.95 -13.20
N VAL A 232 -19.05 5.40 -13.75
CA VAL A 232 -19.05 4.79 -15.09
C VAL A 232 -20.06 3.63 -15.18
N LEU A 233 -20.08 2.73 -14.20
CA LEU A 233 -21.01 1.61 -14.15
C LEU A 233 -22.48 2.07 -14.14
N LEU A 234 -22.78 3.18 -13.46
CA LEU A 234 -24.12 3.77 -13.35
C LEU A 234 -24.45 4.76 -14.47
N ASN A 235 -23.59 4.89 -15.49
CA ASN A 235 -23.72 5.87 -16.58
C ASN A 235 -23.84 7.33 -16.08
N GLN A 236 -23.05 7.66 -15.06
CA GLN A 236 -22.95 8.98 -14.44
C GLN A 236 -21.62 9.66 -14.79
N PRO A 237 -21.56 11.00 -14.80
CA PRO A 237 -20.32 11.71 -15.07
C PRO A 237 -19.30 11.50 -13.95
N VAL A 238 -18.06 11.19 -14.33
CA VAL A 238 -16.92 11.15 -13.40
C VAL A 238 -16.65 12.56 -12.85
N LYS A 239 -16.51 12.67 -11.52
CA LYS A 239 -16.29 13.95 -10.84
C LYS A 239 -14.90 14.51 -11.17
N LYS A 240 -14.85 15.69 -11.79
CA LYS A 240 -13.58 16.40 -12.00
C LYS A 240 -13.05 16.96 -10.69
N ARG A 241 -11.92 16.42 -10.21
CA ARG A 241 -11.22 16.90 -9.01
C ARG A 241 -10.24 18.02 -9.36
N SER A 242 -10.17 19.07 -8.52
CA SER A 242 -9.24 20.19 -8.67
C SER A 242 -7.78 19.71 -8.59
N MET A 243 -6.87 20.38 -9.32
CA MET A 243 -5.43 20.13 -9.22
C MET A 243 -4.94 20.29 -7.77
N ILE A 244 -5.48 21.26 -7.04
CA ILE A 244 -5.13 21.51 -5.62
C ILE A 244 -5.52 20.30 -4.76
N SER A 245 -6.71 19.73 -4.93
CA SER A 245 -7.13 18.53 -4.17
C SER A 245 -6.32 17.26 -4.49
N ARG A 246 -5.61 17.23 -5.63
CA ARG A 246 -4.72 16.12 -6.00
C ARG A 246 -3.31 16.31 -5.45
N LEU A 247 -2.82 17.55 -5.41
CA LEU A 247 -1.50 17.91 -4.90
C LEU A 247 -1.47 18.02 -3.37
N PHE A 248 -2.59 18.44 -2.79
CA PHE A 248 -2.80 18.60 -1.35
C PHE A 248 -4.09 17.85 -1.00
N PRO A 249 -4.06 16.51 -0.96
CA PRO A 249 -5.15 15.78 -0.32
C PRO A 249 -5.25 16.33 1.12
N PRO A 250 -6.45 16.67 1.63
CA PRO A 250 -6.58 17.07 3.03
C PRO A 250 -5.90 16.01 3.89
N GLU A 251 -5.17 16.44 4.92
CA GLU A 251 -4.35 15.54 5.74
C GLU A 251 -5.19 14.36 6.27
N ARG A 252 -4.50 13.26 6.61
CA ARG A 252 -5.11 12.14 7.33
C ARG A 252 -5.92 12.75 8.47
N ILE A 253 -7.21 12.43 8.55
CA ILE A 253 -7.96 12.73 9.76
C ILE A 253 -7.39 11.77 10.80
N ASP A 254 -6.30 12.18 11.44
CA ASP A 254 -5.98 11.72 12.78
C ASP A 254 -7.26 11.98 13.59
N GLY A 255 -7.72 10.98 14.35
CA GLY A 255 -9.06 10.92 14.93
C GLY A 255 -9.36 11.97 16.01
N GLU A 256 -9.16 13.25 15.74
CA GLU A 256 -9.53 14.38 16.59
C GLU A 256 -10.17 15.49 15.75
N GLY A 257 -11.49 15.57 15.87
CA GLY A 257 -12.23 16.83 15.90
C GLY A 257 -12.43 17.59 14.60
N GLU A 258 -13.51 17.29 13.88
CA GLU A 258 -14.32 18.37 13.29
C GLU A 258 -15.57 18.55 14.14
N GLU A 259 -15.44 19.38 15.18
CA GLU A 259 -16.57 20.03 15.82
C GLU A 259 -17.33 20.86 14.79
N GLU A 260 -18.65 20.69 14.81
CA GLU A 260 -19.63 21.47 14.07
C GLU A 260 -19.34 22.97 14.16
N THR A 261 -19.06 23.62 13.03
CA THR A 261 -19.34 25.05 12.88
C THR A 261 -20.78 25.21 12.41
N LYS A 262 -21.70 25.20 13.39
CA LYS A 262 -22.98 25.91 13.27
C LYS A 262 -22.75 27.39 13.57
N ASP A 263 -23.50 28.22 12.85
CA ASP A 263 -23.57 29.69 12.90
C ASP A 263 -22.31 30.43 12.40
N GLU A 264 -22.38 31.45 11.55
CA GLU A 264 -23.35 32.53 11.46
C GLU A 264 -23.48 33.03 9.99
N THR A 265 -24.69 33.34 9.51
CA THR A 265 -25.10 34.71 9.09
C THR A 265 -26.40 34.73 8.26
N ASN A 266 -27.32 35.54 8.77
CA ASN A 266 -28.56 36.13 8.20
C ASN A 266 -29.83 35.28 8.07
#